data_AF-A0A9X0CVG4-F1
#
_entry.id   AF-A0A9X0CVG4-F1
#
_cell.length_a   1.000
_cell.length_b   1.000
_cell.length_c   1.000
_cell.angle_alpha   90.00
_cell.angle_beta   90.00
_cell.angle_gamma   90.00
#
_symmetry.space_group_name_H-M   'P 1'
#
loop_
_entity.id
_entity.type
_entity.pdbx_description
1 polymer ?
#
loop_
_entity_poly.entity_id
_entity_poly.type
_entity_poly.pdbx_seq_one_letter_code
_entity_poly.pdbx_strand_id
1 'polypeptide(L)'
;GPNVGRIDRWSQWNPTSVEPLWLLLAGATNPPRDVNISERRTRDSPGDRSGTFLPGVTRDLINVEDAVGTKLFNTVKDLYLTKSAALGHITKLYKKCKSKECRPMLYYTGHGQTGTGNWCFADGTISIQEISNMRPGGTLYPMIFSDACYSGHWANFCVEKKYCRFPLPSSMSGAFYSCRHRRCVKPSILLIHQSD
;
A
#
# COMPACT_ATOMS: atom_id res chain seq x y z
N GLY A 1 -15.54 -16.08 0.65
CA GLY A 1 -15.08 -17.31 1.32
C GLY A 1 -14.21 -16.97 2.53
N PRO A 2 -13.97 -17.91 3.45
CA PRO A 2 -13.25 -17.67 4.72
C PRO A 2 -11.78 -17.22 4.54
N ASN A 3 -11.20 -17.43 3.36
CA ASN A 3 -9.79 -17.12 3.06
C ASN A 3 -9.59 -15.81 2.29
N VAL A 4 -10.66 -15.04 2.04
CA VAL A 4 -10.58 -13.80 1.26
C VAL A 4 -9.74 -12.76 2.01
N GLY A 5 -8.77 -12.17 1.32
CA GLY A 5 -7.89 -11.13 1.88
C GLY A 5 -6.67 -11.66 2.66
N ARG A 6 -6.53 -12.98 2.81
CA ARG A 6 -5.36 -13.60 3.43
C ARG A 6 -4.18 -13.66 2.44
N ILE A 7 -3.08 -12.96 2.74
CA ILE A 7 -1.88 -12.93 1.88
C ILE A 7 -1.29 -14.34 1.70
N ASP A 8 -1.22 -15.13 2.77
CA ASP A 8 -0.72 -16.52 2.75
C ASP A 8 -1.57 -17.47 1.90
N ARG A 9 -2.80 -17.06 1.55
CA ARG A 9 -3.73 -17.84 0.70
C ARG A 9 -3.95 -17.19 -0.67
N TRP A 10 -3.07 -16.31 -1.10
CA TRP A 10 -3.16 -15.57 -2.37
C TRP A 10 -3.59 -16.43 -3.56
N SER A 11 -2.94 -17.57 -3.78
CA SER A 11 -3.25 -18.46 -4.91
C SER A 11 -4.66 -19.04 -4.89
N GLN A 12 -5.29 -19.11 -3.71
CA GLN A 12 -6.64 -19.66 -3.55
C GLN A 12 -7.74 -18.65 -3.88
N TRP A 13 -7.51 -17.35 -3.67
CA TRP A 13 -8.53 -16.32 -3.89
C TRP A 13 -8.22 -15.36 -5.04
N ASN A 14 -6.99 -15.36 -5.56
CA ASN A 14 -6.62 -14.75 -6.84
C ASN A 14 -5.77 -15.72 -7.66
N PRO A 15 -6.38 -16.79 -8.23
CA PRO A 15 -5.67 -17.75 -9.07
C PRO A 15 -5.30 -17.08 -10.39
N THR A 16 -4.06 -16.57 -10.46
CA THR A 16 -3.45 -16.00 -11.66
C THR A 16 -2.18 -16.79 -11.99
N SER A 17 -1.93 -17.03 -13.28
CA SER A 17 -0.67 -17.62 -13.77
C SER A 17 0.53 -16.69 -13.62
N VAL A 18 0.28 -15.39 -13.40
CA VAL A 18 1.31 -14.39 -13.15
C VAL A 18 1.78 -14.45 -11.70
N GLU A 19 3.06 -14.72 -11.52
CA GLU A 19 3.70 -14.68 -10.20
C GLU A 19 3.75 -13.24 -9.64
N PRO A 20 3.52 -13.03 -8.33
CA PRO A 20 3.68 -11.72 -7.71
C PRO A 20 5.12 -11.49 -7.23
N LEU A 21 5.53 -10.22 -7.17
CA LEU A 21 6.78 -9.79 -6.57
C LEU A 21 6.52 -8.60 -5.63
N TRP A 22 6.91 -8.73 -4.37
CA TRP A 22 6.46 -7.86 -3.29
C TRP A 22 7.52 -6.87 -2.80
N LEU A 23 7.12 -5.60 -2.69
CA LEU A 23 7.87 -4.56 -1.99
C LEU A 23 7.05 -4.08 -0.80
N LEU A 24 7.66 -4.13 0.39
CA LEU A 24 7.06 -3.65 1.63
C LEU A 24 7.75 -2.35 2.06
N LEU A 25 6.97 -1.31 2.34
CA LEU A 25 7.47 0.01 2.74
C LEU A 25 6.87 0.40 4.09
N ALA A 26 7.72 0.78 5.04
CA ALA A 26 7.30 1.58 6.18
C ALA A 26 7.39 3.07 5.84
N GLY A 27 6.32 3.81 6.11
CA GLY A 27 6.33 5.27 6.05
C GLY A 27 7.15 5.90 7.17
N ALA A 28 7.45 7.19 7.00
CA ALA A 28 8.18 7.95 8.02
C ALA A 28 7.37 8.03 9.31
N THR A 29 8.02 7.86 10.46
CA THR A 29 7.34 7.96 11.77
C THR A 29 7.02 9.41 12.13
N ASN A 30 7.84 10.35 11.62
CA ASN A 30 7.66 11.78 11.81
C ASN A 30 7.62 12.46 10.43
N PRO A 31 6.46 12.50 9.76
CA PRO A 31 6.33 13.23 8.51
C PRO A 31 6.49 14.75 8.73
N PRO A 32 6.79 15.52 7.66
CA PRO A 32 6.93 16.97 7.72
C PRO A 32 5.73 17.67 8.38
N ARG A 33 5.98 18.80 9.07
CA ARG A 33 4.95 19.52 9.84
C ARG A 33 3.82 20.09 8.97
N ASP A 34 4.09 20.33 7.70
CA ASP A 34 3.13 20.79 6.69
C ASP A 34 2.22 19.66 6.17
N VAL A 35 2.52 18.39 6.50
CA VAL A 35 1.67 17.25 6.17
C VAL A 35 0.68 16.98 7.29
N ASN A 36 -0.57 17.39 7.09
CA ASN A 36 -1.66 17.06 8.00
C ASN A 36 -1.93 15.55 7.98
N ILE A 37 -1.66 14.89 9.10
CA ILE A 37 -1.95 13.47 9.35
C ILE A 37 -3.03 13.34 10.43
N SER A 38 -3.65 12.16 10.55
CA SER A 38 -4.63 11.95 11.63
C SER A 38 -3.93 11.99 13.01
N GLU A 39 -4.51 12.72 13.95
CA GLU A 39 -4.12 12.74 15.37
C GLU A 39 -4.46 11.44 16.13
N ARG A 40 -4.81 10.37 15.42
CA ARG A 40 -5.40 9.14 15.98
C ARG A 40 -4.57 8.50 17.11
N ARG A 41 -3.30 8.88 17.30
CA ARG A 41 -2.41 8.34 18.35
C ARG A 41 -1.66 9.37 19.22
N THR A 42 -1.84 10.68 19.03
CA THR A 42 -1.36 11.66 20.02
C THR A 42 -2.17 11.63 21.32
N ARG A 43 -3.23 10.82 21.39
CA ARG A 43 -4.08 10.69 22.58
C ARG A 43 -3.38 10.02 23.77
N ASP A 44 -2.45 9.09 23.53
CA ASP A 44 -1.80 8.33 24.60
C ASP A 44 -0.42 8.91 24.98
N SER A 45 0.18 9.76 24.12
CA SER A 45 1.42 10.49 24.40
C SER A 45 1.50 11.76 23.53
N PRO A 46 0.81 12.85 23.93
CA PRO A 46 0.87 14.10 23.18
C PRO A 46 2.29 14.68 23.30
N GLY A 47 3.05 14.65 22.21
CA GLY A 47 4.36 15.31 22.12
C GLY A 47 5.59 14.40 22.12
N ASP A 48 5.42 13.08 22.30
CA ASP A 48 6.56 12.15 22.23
C ASP A 48 6.97 11.89 20.78
N ARG A 49 7.98 12.64 20.34
CA ARG A 49 8.71 12.41 19.10
C ARG A 49 9.68 11.24 19.33
N SER A 50 9.17 10.03 19.50
CA SER A 50 10.05 8.86 19.66
C SER A 50 10.70 8.53 18.32
N GLY A 51 12.03 8.50 18.28
CA GLY A 51 12.83 8.11 17.12
C GLY A 51 12.79 6.61 16.80
N THR A 52 11.63 5.98 16.96
CA THR A 52 11.40 4.53 16.82
C THR A 52 10.12 4.28 16.05
N PHE A 53 10.07 3.23 15.24
CA PHE A 53 8.85 2.86 14.52
C PHE A 53 7.75 2.55 15.53
N LEU A 54 6.52 2.93 15.21
CA LEU A 54 5.38 2.51 16.01
C LEU A 54 5.39 0.98 16.11
N PRO A 55 5.28 0.37 17.30
CA PRO A 55 5.34 -1.09 17.46
C PRO A 55 4.38 -1.87 16.55
N GLY A 56 3.24 -1.25 16.21
CA GLY A 56 2.30 -1.77 15.21
C GLY A 56 2.91 -1.91 13.81
N VAL A 57 3.57 -0.87 13.29
CA VAL A 57 4.20 -0.86 11.96
C VAL A 57 5.25 -1.97 11.83
N THR A 58 6.10 -2.13 12.84
CA THR A 58 7.10 -3.21 12.85
C THR A 58 6.44 -4.58 12.82
N ARG A 59 5.38 -4.78 13.62
CA ARG A 59 4.67 -6.07 13.68
C ARG A 59 3.92 -6.37 12.39
N ASP A 60 3.30 -5.36 11.79
CA ASP A 60 2.59 -5.50 10.52
C ASP A 60 3.55 -5.92 9.41
N LEU A 61 4.74 -5.29 9.34
CA LEU A 61 5.77 -5.69 8.38
C LEU A 61 6.24 -7.13 8.58
N ILE A 62 6.54 -7.55 9.81
CA ILE A 62 6.99 -8.94 10.08
C ILE A 62 5.92 -9.95 9.62
N ASN A 63 4.66 -9.70 9.98
CA ASN A 63 3.55 -10.59 9.59
C ASN A 63 3.41 -10.71 8.06
N VAL A 64 3.58 -9.59 7.33
CA VAL A 64 3.49 -9.58 5.87
C VAL A 64 4.73 -10.21 5.25
N GLU A 65 5.93 -9.97 5.77
CA GLU A 65 7.17 -10.63 5.35
C GLU A 65 7.03 -12.16 5.43
N ASP A 66 6.58 -12.66 6.59
CA ASP A 66 6.36 -14.09 6.82
C ASP A 66 5.32 -14.67 5.87
N ALA A 67 4.22 -13.94 5.62
CA ALA A 67 3.15 -14.39 4.74
C ALA A 67 3.55 -14.38 3.25
N VAL A 68 4.42 -13.46 2.84
CA VAL A 68 4.91 -13.32 1.47
C VAL A 68 6.01 -14.35 1.16
N GLY A 69 6.89 -14.62 2.12
CA GLY A 69 7.97 -15.60 1.99
C GLY A 69 8.91 -15.32 0.81
N THR A 70 9.16 -16.33 -0.03
CA THR A 70 10.13 -16.29 -1.13
C THR A 70 9.77 -15.30 -2.26
N LYS A 71 8.57 -14.72 -2.23
CA LYS A 71 8.07 -13.74 -3.20
C LYS A 71 8.45 -12.30 -2.83
N LEU A 72 9.15 -12.11 -1.72
CA LEU A 72 9.63 -10.83 -1.24
C LEU A 72 10.80 -10.34 -2.11
N PHE A 73 10.65 -9.17 -2.72
CA PHE A 73 11.75 -8.48 -3.39
C PHE A 73 12.59 -7.69 -2.41
N ASN A 74 11.94 -6.90 -1.54
CA ASN A 74 12.61 -6.13 -0.52
C ASN A 74 11.61 -5.65 0.55
N THR A 75 12.14 -5.38 1.74
CA THR A 75 11.45 -4.60 2.76
C THR A 75 12.30 -3.39 3.12
N VAL A 76 11.68 -2.21 3.14
CA VAL A 76 12.34 -0.96 3.53
C VAL A 76 11.80 -0.53 4.89
N LYS A 77 12.66 -0.66 5.92
CA LYS A 77 12.40 -0.26 7.31
C LYS A 77 13.27 0.95 7.65
N ASP A 78 12.96 2.10 7.06
CA ASP A 78 13.69 3.35 7.31
C ASP A 78 12.77 4.44 7.90
N LEU A 79 13.09 4.89 9.11
CA LEU A 79 12.33 5.89 9.87
C LEU A 79 12.27 7.24 9.18
N TYR A 80 13.28 7.51 8.35
CA TYR A 80 13.49 8.75 7.64
C TYR A 80 13.42 8.54 6.14
N LEU A 81 12.72 7.48 5.69
CA LEU A 81 12.58 7.18 4.28
C LEU A 81 12.01 8.40 3.56
N THR A 82 12.79 8.93 2.62
CA THR A 82 12.38 10.05 1.78
C THR A 82 11.48 9.55 0.65
N LYS A 83 10.65 10.45 0.13
CA LYS A 83 9.83 10.26 -1.06
C LYS A 83 10.69 9.80 -2.22
N SER A 84 11.81 10.46 -2.49
CA SER A 84 12.71 10.12 -3.61
C SER A 84 13.29 8.70 -3.47
N ALA A 85 13.70 8.31 -2.27
CA ALA A 85 14.18 6.95 -2.00
C ALA A 85 13.07 5.90 -2.18
N ALA A 86 11.88 6.16 -1.64
CA ALA A 86 10.72 5.29 -1.79
C ALA A 86 10.33 5.09 -3.26
N LEU A 87 10.27 6.17 -4.05
CA LEU A 87 10.04 6.11 -5.50
C LEU A 87 11.16 5.30 -6.18
N GLY A 88 12.41 5.46 -5.77
CA GLY A 88 13.54 4.66 -6.27
C GLY A 88 13.34 3.16 -6.05
N HIS A 89 12.84 2.73 -4.89
CA HIS A 89 12.52 1.32 -4.63
C HIS A 89 11.35 0.82 -5.50
N ILE A 90 10.29 1.61 -5.67
CA ILE A 90 9.15 1.27 -6.53
C ILE A 90 9.60 1.13 -7.99
N THR A 91 10.45 2.04 -8.48
CA THR A 91 11.02 1.94 -9.84
C THR A 91 11.85 0.67 -10.01
N LYS A 92 12.68 0.31 -9.01
CA LYS A 92 13.46 -0.95 -9.05
C LYS A 92 12.55 -2.17 -9.11
N LEU A 93 11.45 -2.18 -8.34
CA LEU A 93 10.44 -3.23 -8.41
C LEU A 93 9.84 -3.32 -9.82
N TYR A 94 9.36 -2.22 -10.40
CA TYR A 94 8.77 -2.24 -11.75
C TYR A 94 9.73 -2.73 -12.82
N LYS A 95 10.99 -2.29 -12.79
CA LYS A 95 12.02 -2.79 -13.72
C LYS A 95 12.20 -4.30 -13.58
N LYS A 96 12.24 -4.80 -12.35
CA LYS A 96 12.37 -6.24 -12.08
C LYS A 96 11.14 -7.01 -12.56
N CYS A 97 9.95 -6.49 -12.28
CA CYS A 97 8.69 -7.08 -12.72
C CYS A 97 8.56 -7.16 -14.24
N LYS A 98 8.94 -6.10 -14.94
CA LYS A 98 8.98 -6.11 -16.41
C LYS A 98 9.92 -7.19 -16.95
N SER A 99 11.11 -7.33 -16.37
CA SER A 99 12.10 -8.33 -16.82
C SER A 99 11.69 -9.79 -16.57
N LYS A 100 10.82 -10.02 -15.58
CA LYS A 100 10.39 -11.36 -15.14
C LYS A 100 8.94 -11.68 -15.49
N GLU A 101 8.26 -10.76 -16.18
CA GLU A 101 6.83 -10.84 -16.49
C GLU A 101 5.96 -11.12 -15.26
N CYS A 102 6.34 -10.56 -14.10
CA CYS A 102 5.65 -10.78 -12.83
C CYS A 102 4.84 -9.54 -12.40
N ARG A 103 3.84 -9.74 -11.53
CA ARG A 103 2.97 -8.65 -11.07
C ARG A 103 3.62 -7.89 -9.91
N PRO A 104 3.77 -6.57 -9.99
CA PRO A 104 4.25 -5.78 -8.86
C PRO A 104 3.19 -5.74 -7.75
N MET A 105 3.62 -6.03 -6.53
CA MET A 105 2.81 -5.95 -5.32
C MET A 105 3.45 -4.93 -4.37
N LEU A 106 2.69 -3.93 -3.96
CA LEU A 106 3.14 -2.89 -3.05
C LEU A 106 2.36 -3.01 -1.74
N TYR A 107 3.07 -3.08 -0.63
CA TYR A 107 2.49 -2.93 0.70
C TYR A 107 3.10 -1.70 1.36
N TYR A 108 2.25 -0.85 1.91
CA TYR A 108 2.66 0.29 2.70
C TYR A 108 1.95 0.27 4.04
N THR A 109 2.71 0.52 5.10
CA THR A 109 2.18 0.78 6.44
C THR A 109 2.78 2.07 6.99
N GLY A 110 1.93 2.92 7.56
CA GLY A 110 2.37 4.21 8.11
C GLY A 110 1.28 5.27 8.08
N HIS A 111 1.70 6.53 8.02
CA HIS A 111 0.75 7.64 7.97
C HIS A 111 0.17 7.82 6.58
N GLY A 112 -1.10 8.24 6.54
CA GLY A 112 -1.73 8.76 5.34
C GLY A 112 -2.20 10.19 5.56
N GLN A 113 -2.03 11.02 4.54
CA GLN A 113 -2.36 12.43 4.57
C GLN A 113 -3.88 12.65 4.59
N THR A 114 -4.34 13.55 5.45
CA THR A 114 -5.75 13.95 5.56
C THR A 114 -6.26 14.52 4.23
N GLY A 115 -7.43 14.07 3.80
CA GLY A 115 -8.10 14.55 2.57
C GLY A 115 -7.65 13.86 1.28
N THR A 116 -6.46 13.24 1.25
CA THR A 116 -5.92 12.59 0.04
C THR A 116 -5.65 11.10 0.23
N GLY A 117 -5.33 10.66 1.44
CA GLY A 117 -4.84 9.30 1.70
C GLY A 117 -3.42 9.04 1.22
N ASN A 118 -2.69 10.06 0.77
CA ASN A 118 -1.33 9.92 0.26
C ASN A 118 -0.39 9.35 1.31
N TRP A 119 0.51 8.49 0.89
CA TRP A 119 1.54 7.90 1.75
C TRP A 119 2.53 8.98 2.18
N CYS A 120 2.84 9.04 3.48
CA CYS A 120 3.70 10.06 4.05
C CYS A 120 5.14 9.55 4.25
N PHE A 121 6.09 10.36 3.81
CA PHE A 121 7.53 10.15 3.90
C PHE A 121 8.19 11.33 4.59
N ALA A 122 9.49 11.23 4.85
CA ALA A 122 10.22 12.20 5.67
C ALA A 122 10.29 13.61 5.08
N ASP A 123 10.10 13.76 3.77
CA ASP A 123 10.24 15.00 2.99
C ASP A 123 9.02 15.27 2.09
N GLY A 124 7.92 14.53 2.24
CA GLY A 124 6.71 14.77 1.46
C GLY A 124 5.75 13.58 1.41
N THR A 125 4.89 13.57 0.39
CA THR A 125 3.88 12.51 0.20
C THR A 125 3.93 11.92 -1.21
N ILE A 126 3.52 10.67 -1.34
CA ILE A 126 3.32 9.98 -2.62
C ILE A 126 1.82 9.74 -2.80
N SER A 127 1.28 10.18 -3.92
CA SER A 127 -0.08 9.87 -4.36
C SER A 127 -0.16 8.58 -5.17
N ILE A 128 -1.36 8.02 -5.24
CA ILE A 128 -1.63 6.86 -6.12
C ILE A 128 -1.33 7.14 -7.59
N GLN A 129 -1.58 8.38 -8.04
CA GLN A 129 -1.36 8.78 -9.41
C GLN A 129 0.14 8.80 -9.73
N GLU A 130 0.97 9.27 -8.81
CA GLU A 130 2.43 9.19 -8.95
C GLU A 130 2.90 7.74 -9.11
N ILE A 131 2.42 6.82 -8.26
CA ILE A 131 2.75 5.38 -8.37
C ILE A 131 2.33 4.83 -9.74
N SER A 132 1.13 5.19 -10.19
CA SER A 132 0.57 4.73 -11.46
C SER A 132 1.35 5.26 -12.67
N ASN A 133 1.71 6.55 -12.65
CA ASN A 133 2.44 7.22 -13.72
C ASN A 133 3.88 6.72 -13.88
N MET A 134 4.48 6.17 -12.82
CA MET A 134 5.82 5.60 -12.87
C MET A 134 5.91 4.25 -13.59
N ARG A 135 4.76 3.61 -13.86
CA ARG A 135 4.73 2.29 -14.48
C ARG A 135 5.32 2.35 -15.89
N PRO A 136 6.39 1.59 -16.19
CA PRO A 136 6.89 1.49 -17.56
C PRO A 136 5.86 0.79 -18.46
N GLY A 137 5.73 1.24 -19.71
CA GLY A 137 4.93 0.55 -20.72
C GLY A 137 5.27 -0.94 -20.82
N GLY A 138 4.24 -1.77 -20.94
CA GLY A 138 4.34 -3.24 -20.95
C GLY A 138 4.48 -3.90 -19.56
N THR A 139 4.52 -3.13 -18.47
CA THR A 139 4.50 -3.70 -17.10
C THR A 139 3.07 -3.88 -16.64
N LEU A 140 2.75 -4.97 -15.93
CA LEU A 140 1.43 -5.13 -15.32
C LEU A 140 1.18 -4.03 -14.27
N TYR A 141 -0.09 -3.62 -14.13
CA TYR A 141 -0.47 -2.68 -13.08
C TYR A 141 -0.22 -3.28 -11.68
N PRO A 142 0.22 -2.44 -10.72
CA PRO A 142 0.46 -2.90 -9.36
C PRO A 142 -0.84 -3.26 -8.64
N MET A 143 -0.75 -4.25 -7.76
CA MET A 143 -1.68 -4.33 -6.63
C MET A 143 -1.07 -3.61 -5.44
N ILE A 144 -1.87 -2.78 -4.78
CA ILE A 144 -1.46 -1.92 -3.68
C ILE A 144 -2.25 -2.29 -2.42
N PHE A 145 -1.55 -2.54 -1.33
CA PHE A 145 -2.08 -2.72 0.01
C PHE A 145 -1.65 -1.51 0.83
N SER A 146 -2.61 -0.67 1.21
CA SER A 146 -2.36 0.56 1.96
C SER A 146 -2.93 0.42 3.35
N ASP A 147 -2.05 0.17 4.32
CA ASP A 147 -2.34 0.20 5.75
C ASP A 147 -2.01 1.58 6.34
N ALA A 148 -2.85 2.55 6.00
CA ALA A 148 -2.65 3.94 6.35
C ALA A 148 -3.99 4.62 6.62
N CYS A 149 -3.96 5.68 7.44
CA CYS A 149 -5.15 6.51 7.62
C CYS A 149 -5.56 7.14 6.29
N TYR A 150 -6.87 7.31 6.08
CA TYR A 150 -7.41 7.91 4.85
C TYR A 150 -7.12 7.16 3.54
N SER A 151 -6.58 5.93 3.59
CA SER A 151 -6.36 5.07 2.40
C SER A 151 -7.64 4.82 1.58
N GLY A 152 -8.83 4.96 2.19
CA GLY A 152 -10.11 4.91 1.49
C GLY A 152 -10.27 5.95 0.38
N HIS A 153 -9.54 7.07 0.42
CA HIS A 153 -9.53 8.05 -0.68
C HIS A 153 -8.93 7.46 -1.96
N TRP A 154 -7.91 6.61 -1.85
CA TRP A 154 -7.32 5.93 -3.01
C TRP A 154 -8.29 4.91 -3.62
N ALA A 155 -9.08 4.22 -2.78
CA ALA A 155 -10.14 3.33 -3.26
C ALA A 155 -11.20 4.09 -4.07
N ASN A 156 -11.67 5.24 -3.56
CA ASN A 156 -12.63 6.08 -4.27
C ASN A 156 -12.04 6.60 -5.60
N PHE A 157 -10.78 7.04 -5.60
CA PHE A 157 -10.09 7.48 -6.82
C PHE A 157 -10.07 6.40 -7.91
N CYS A 158 -9.76 5.15 -7.56
CA CYS A 158 -9.73 4.08 -8.56
C CYS A 158 -11.12 3.72 -9.11
N VAL A 159 -12.18 3.83 -8.30
CA VAL A 159 -13.57 3.67 -8.77
C VAL A 159 -13.92 4.76 -9.77
N GLU A 160 -13.67 6.02 -9.42
CA GLU A 160 -13.99 7.19 -10.25
C GLU A 160 -13.25 7.16 -11.59
N LYS A 161 -11.96 6.82 -11.57
CA LYS A 161 -11.12 6.74 -12.77
C LYS A 161 -11.31 5.46 -13.58
N LYS A 162 -12.21 4.56 -13.14
CA LYS A 162 -12.41 3.22 -13.74
C LYS A 162 -11.12 2.38 -13.80
N TYR A 163 -10.15 2.68 -12.93
CA TYR A 163 -8.95 1.87 -12.74
C TYR A 163 -9.24 0.58 -11.99
N CYS A 164 -10.46 0.37 -11.50
CA CYS A 164 -10.87 -0.93 -11.00
C CYS A 164 -11.83 -1.60 -11.99
N ARG A 165 -11.30 -2.49 -12.83
CA ARG A 165 -12.11 -3.48 -13.55
C ARG A 165 -11.50 -4.87 -13.42
N PHE A 166 -11.87 -5.56 -12.34
CA PHE A 166 -11.91 -7.01 -12.32
C PHE A 166 -13.38 -7.42 -12.26
N PRO A 167 -13.80 -8.53 -12.91
CA PRO A 167 -14.91 -9.30 -12.39
C PRO A 167 -14.39 -9.87 -11.06
N LEU A 168 -14.56 -9.10 -9.99
CA LEU A 168 -14.50 -9.66 -8.66
C LEU A 168 -15.48 -10.83 -8.68
N PRO A 169 -15.10 -12.05 -8.26
CA PRO A 169 -16.06 -13.13 -8.08
C PRO A 169 -17.24 -12.55 -7.30
N SER A 170 -18.49 -12.90 -7.59
CA SER A 170 -19.70 -12.32 -6.96
C SER A 170 -19.64 -12.25 -5.41
N SER A 171 -18.77 -13.05 -4.78
CA SER A 171 -18.38 -12.98 -3.36
C SER A 171 -17.50 -11.78 -2.92
N MET A 172 -17.09 -10.90 -3.84
CA MET A 172 -16.18 -9.77 -3.62
C MET A 172 -16.78 -8.41 -4.02
N SER A 173 -18.08 -8.31 -4.32
CA SER A 173 -18.76 -6.99 -4.43
C SER A 173 -18.61 -6.12 -3.17
N GLY A 174 -18.10 -6.67 -2.06
CA GLY A 174 -17.74 -5.98 -0.82
C GLY A 174 -16.23 -5.80 -0.54
N ALA A 175 -15.32 -6.12 -1.47
CA ALA A 175 -13.87 -5.95 -1.25
C ALA A 175 -13.36 -4.54 -1.59
N PHE A 176 -14.25 -3.60 -1.90
CA PHE A 176 -14.00 -2.17 -1.71
C PHE A 176 -14.28 -1.83 -0.25
N TYR A 177 -13.26 -1.80 0.59
CA TYR A 177 -13.39 -1.15 1.89
C TYR A 177 -13.32 0.37 1.70
N SER A 178 -14.40 0.95 1.16
CA SER A 178 -14.66 2.39 1.24
C SER A 178 -15.07 2.70 2.68
N CYS A 179 -14.18 3.37 3.41
CA CYS A 179 -14.40 3.78 4.79
C CYS A 179 -15.42 4.94 4.81
N ARG A 180 -16.72 4.65 4.69
CA ARG A 180 -17.77 5.68 4.85
C ARG A 180 -17.97 6.15 6.29
N HIS A 181 -17.31 5.55 7.29
CA HIS A 181 -17.42 5.98 8.69
C HIS A 181 -16.05 6.02 9.39
N ARG A 182 -15.88 7.02 10.27
CA ARG A 182 -14.65 7.45 10.98
C ARG A 182 -13.98 6.40 11.88
N ARG A 183 -14.30 5.12 11.76
CA ARG A 183 -13.73 4.04 12.59
C ARG A 183 -13.55 2.78 11.74
N CYS A 184 -12.35 2.55 11.22
CA CYS A 184 -11.94 1.19 10.85
C CYS A 184 -10.42 0.99 10.99
N VAL A 185 -10.04 -0.27 11.16
CA VAL A 185 -8.75 -0.79 11.65
C VAL A 185 -8.21 -1.84 10.66
N LYS A 186 -8.46 -1.68 9.35
CA LYS A 186 -8.08 -2.70 8.35
C LYS A 186 -7.41 -2.05 7.13
N PRO A 187 -6.35 -2.67 6.59
CA PRO A 187 -5.69 -2.21 5.37
C PRO A 187 -6.65 -2.20 4.20
N SER A 188 -6.55 -1.17 3.36
CA SER A 188 -7.29 -1.11 2.10
C SER A 188 -6.52 -1.85 1.02
N ILE A 189 -7.17 -2.82 0.37
CA ILE A 189 -6.64 -3.49 -0.82
C ILE A 189 -7.11 -2.70 -2.04
N LEU A 190 -6.18 -2.34 -2.91
CA LEU A 190 -6.43 -1.56 -4.10
C LEU A 190 -5.81 -2.22 -5.32
N LEU A 191 -6.65 -2.47 -6.31
CA LEU A 191 -6.26 -2.99 -7.61
C LEU A 191 -6.32 -1.85 -8.62
N ILE A 192 -5.18 -1.52 -9.22
CA ILE A 192 -5.14 -0.65 -10.38
C ILE A 192 -5.14 -1.57 -11.62
N HIS A 193 -6.03 -1.32 -12.55
CA HIS A 193 -6.22 -2.02 -13.81
C HIS A 193 -6.88 -1.04 -14.79
N GLN A 194 -6.15 -0.59 -15.81
CA GLN A 194 -6.75 0.16 -16.90
C GLN A 194 -7.17 -0.82 -17.99
N SER A 195 -8.43 -0.76 -18.43
CA SER A 195 -8.85 -1.40 -19.67
C SER A 195 -8.24 -0.60 -20.82
N ASP A 196 -7.44 -1.26 -21.65
CA ASP A 196 -7.05 -0.73 -22.96
C ASP A 196 -8.27 -0.70 -23.90
#